data_AF-A0A9P7NW22-F1
#
_entry.id   AF-A0A9P7NW22-F1
#
_cell.length_a   1.000
_cell.length_b   1.000
_cell.length_c   1.000
_cell.angle_alpha   90.00
_cell.angle_beta   90.00
_cell.angle_gamma   90.00
#
_symmetry.space_group_name_H-M   'P 1'
#
loop_
_entity.id
_entity.type
_entity.pdbx_description
1 polymer ?
#
loop_
_entity_poly.entity_id
_entity_poly.type
_entity_poly.pdbx_seq_one_letter_code
_entity_poly.pdbx_strand_id
1 'polypeptide(L)'
;MVDTTCYGTPVFDCDLSAPRTTPDENNVAEAEDTSSHIPRPKNSWILYRQHKSRELRKDHPGITASELSTMISSLWKNENDEERKFWQQKAQEEDRLHKEKYPGYKYSTKKSTEKAK
;
A
#
# COMPACT_ATOMS: atom_id res chain seq x y z
N MET A 1 8.90 28.63 -30.64
CA MET A 1 9.38 28.56 -29.24
C MET A 1 8.18 28.11 -28.44
N VAL A 2 8.23 26.94 -27.80
CA VAL A 2 7.08 26.39 -27.06
C VAL A 2 7.29 26.69 -25.58
N ASP A 3 6.39 27.47 -25.00
CA ASP A 3 6.44 27.88 -23.60
C ASP A 3 6.06 26.72 -22.68
N THR A 4 7.03 26.21 -21.91
CA THR A 4 6.88 25.11 -20.93
C THR A 4 6.26 25.58 -19.60
N THR A 5 5.39 26.60 -19.61
CA THR A 5 4.83 27.18 -18.37
C THR A 5 3.48 26.54 -17.96
N CYS A 6 3.04 25.45 -18.59
CA CYS A 6 1.71 24.87 -18.32
C CYS A 6 1.65 23.80 -17.21
N TYR A 7 2.77 23.36 -16.65
CA TYR A 7 2.74 22.47 -15.49
C TYR A 7 2.72 23.32 -14.22
N GLY A 8 1.52 23.75 -13.84
CA GLY A 8 1.26 24.36 -12.54
C GLY A 8 1.81 23.47 -11.42
N THR A 9 2.60 24.06 -10.54
CA THR A 9 3.11 23.44 -9.33
C THR A 9 1.93 22.88 -8.52
N PRO A 10 1.78 21.56 -8.36
CA PRO A 10 0.82 21.03 -7.41
C PRO A 10 1.39 21.28 -6.02
N VAL A 11 1.00 22.40 -5.42
CA VAL A 11 1.21 22.65 -3.99
C VAL A 11 0.24 21.71 -3.28
N PHE A 12 0.77 20.60 -2.75
CA PHE A 12 0.05 19.79 -1.79
C PHE A 12 0.09 20.54 -0.46
N ASP A 13 -0.77 21.55 -0.31
CA ASP A 13 -1.08 22.13 0.99
C ASP A 13 -1.77 21.03 1.81
N CYS A 14 -0.98 20.25 2.55
CA CYS A 14 -1.47 19.41 3.62
C CYS A 14 -1.92 20.36 4.73
N ASP A 15 -3.18 20.80 4.62
CA ASP A 15 -3.88 21.56 5.65
C ASP A 15 -3.80 20.78 6.97
N LEU A 16 -3.01 21.32 7.90
CA LEU A 16 -2.77 20.82 9.26
C LEU A 16 -4.02 20.93 10.15
N SER A 17 -5.23 20.85 9.59
CA SER A 17 -6.46 20.86 10.37
C SER A 17 -6.75 19.49 10.94
N ALA A 18 -6.32 19.35 12.20
CA ALA A 18 -6.79 18.45 13.26
C ALA A 18 -6.87 16.94 12.97
N PRO A 19 -6.37 16.09 13.90
CA PRO A 19 -6.37 14.65 13.72
C PRO A 19 -7.80 14.13 13.65
N ARG A 20 -8.19 13.62 12.49
CA ARG A 20 -9.39 12.80 12.36
C ARG A 20 -9.12 11.52 13.17
N THR A 21 -9.62 11.48 14.41
CA THR A 21 -9.64 10.29 15.25
C THR A 21 -10.53 9.25 14.57
N THR A 22 -9.95 8.44 13.70
CA THR A 22 -10.55 7.15 13.36
C THR A 22 -10.16 6.19 14.47
N PRO A 23 -11.12 5.63 15.21
CA PRO A 23 -10.81 4.68 16.26
C PRO A 23 -10.14 3.44 15.67
N ASP A 24 -9.23 2.90 16.47
CA ASP A 24 -8.65 1.57 16.43
C ASP A 24 -9.40 0.57 15.54
N GLU A 25 -8.71 0.02 14.54
CA GLU A 25 -9.11 -1.29 14.04
C GLU A 25 -7.88 -2.13 13.67
N ASN A 26 -7.55 -3.01 14.62
CA ASN A 26 -6.96 -4.30 14.32
C ASN A 26 -7.82 -5.02 13.27
N ASN A 27 -7.49 -4.88 11.99
CA ASN A 27 -8.06 -5.73 10.96
C ASN A 27 -6.92 -6.33 10.12
N VAL A 28 -6.43 -7.48 10.59
CA VAL A 28 -5.85 -8.49 9.73
C VAL A 28 -6.98 -8.88 8.78
N ALA A 29 -6.97 -8.33 7.56
CA ALA A 29 -7.98 -8.59 6.55
C ALA A 29 -7.89 -10.05 6.06
N GLU A 30 -8.37 -10.97 6.90
CA GLU A 30 -9.03 -12.22 6.53
C GLU A 30 -10.47 -12.12 7.01
N ALA A 31 -11.37 -11.71 6.10
CA ALA A 31 -12.83 -11.94 6.07
C ALA A 31 -13.37 -10.97 5.00
N GLU A 32 -13.69 -11.40 3.78
CA GLU A 32 -14.94 -12.10 3.45
C GLU A 32 -16.15 -11.29 3.94
N ASP A 33 -16.70 -10.45 3.05
CA ASP A 33 -18.14 -10.27 2.75
C ASP A 33 -18.46 -8.82 2.31
N THR A 34 -17.99 -8.45 1.11
CA THR A 34 -18.75 -7.60 0.18
C THR A 34 -18.27 -7.90 -1.25
N SER A 35 -19.04 -8.71 -2.00
CA SER A 35 -18.91 -8.91 -3.46
C SER A 35 -17.71 -9.74 -3.97
N SER A 36 -17.78 -11.08 -3.85
CA SER A 36 -17.17 -12.13 -4.73
C SER A 36 -15.74 -11.96 -5.27
N HIS A 37 -14.92 -11.04 -4.73
CA HIS A 37 -13.66 -10.63 -5.31
C HIS A 37 -12.49 -11.12 -4.45
N ILE A 38 -11.78 -12.10 -4.98
CA ILE A 38 -10.56 -12.63 -4.37
C ILE A 38 -9.49 -11.53 -4.40
N PRO A 39 -8.93 -11.12 -3.25
CA PRO A 39 -7.88 -10.11 -3.20
C PRO A 39 -6.58 -10.62 -3.82
N ARG A 40 -5.68 -9.71 -4.19
CA ARG A 40 -4.38 -10.10 -4.72
C ARG A 40 -3.48 -10.67 -3.62
N PRO A 41 -2.62 -11.65 -3.92
CA PRO A 41 -1.55 -12.03 -3.00
C PRO A 41 -0.63 -10.84 -2.74
N LYS A 42 -0.19 -10.69 -1.49
CA LYS A 42 0.65 -9.57 -1.05
C LYS A 42 2.09 -9.80 -1.51
N ASN A 43 2.70 -8.80 -2.12
CA ASN A 43 4.13 -8.85 -2.46
C ASN A 43 5.01 -8.47 -1.25
N SER A 44 6.33 -8.58 -1.40
CA SER A 44 7.30 -8.32 -0.31
C SER A 44 7.22 -6.91 0.26
N TRP A 45 7.08 -5.90 -0.61
CA TRP A 45 6.96 -4.51 -0.19
C TRP A 45 5.65 -4.25 0.56
N ILE A 46 4.53 -4.86 0.13
CA ILE A 46 3.24 -4.74 0.81
C ILE A 46 3.32 -5.32 2.23
N LEU A 47 3.94 -6.50 2.38
CA LEU A 47 4.16 -7.13 3.68
C LEU A 47 5.05 -6.25 4.58
N TYR A 48 6.18 -5.77 4.05
CA TYR A 48 7.09 -4.88 4.77
C TYR A 48 6.40 -3.57 5.20
N ARG A 49 5.67 -2.92 4.28
CA ARG A 49 4.94 -1.69 4.56
C ARG A 49 3.88 -1.91 5.64
N GLN A 50 3.16 -3.04 5.63
CA GLN A 50 2.20 -3.36 6.68
C GLN A 50 2.87 -3.47 8.05
N HIS A 51 4.06 -4.09 8.11
CA HIS A 51 4.85 -4.18 9.34
C HIS A 51 5.31 -2.80 9.82
N LYS A 52 6.08 -2.07 8.99
CA LYS A 52 6.63 -0.75 9.35
C LYS A 52 5.56 0.30 9.60
N SER A 53 4.44 0.26 8.87
CA SER A 53 3.32 1.17 9.08
C SER A 53 2.70 1.02 10.47
N ARG A 54 2.73 -0.18 11.05
CA ARG A 54 2.18 -0.43 12.38
C ARG A 54 3.09 0.16 13.45
N GLU A 55 4.40 -0.03 13.28
CA GLU A 55 5.42 0.53 14.17
C GLU A 55 5.39 2.06 14.14
N LEU A 56 5.49 2.65 12.96
CA LEU A 56 5.54 4.12 12.82
C LEU A 56 4.24 4.83 13.21
N ARG A 57 3.07 4.19 13.05
CA ARG A 57 1.80 4.77 13.52
C ARG A 57 1.72 4.79 15.05
N LYS A 58 2.39 3.85 15.73
CA LYS A 58 2.49 3.84 17.20
C LYS A 58 3.38 4.99 17.69
N ASP A 59 4.48 5.25 16.99
CA ASP A 59 5.42 6.32 17.35
C ASP A 59 4.93 7.72 16.94
N HIS A 60 4.22 7.82 15.82
CA HIS A 60 3.67 9.06 15.26
C HIS A 60 2.14 8.99 15.14
N PRO A 61 1.39 9.19 16.23
CA PRO A 61 -0.06 9.26 16.16
C PRO A 61 -0.48 10.45 15.28
N GLY A 62 -1.32 10.19 14.27
CA GLY A 62 -1.82 11.23 13.35
C GLY A 62 -1.01 11.40 12.06
N ILE A 63 0.06 10.64 11.84
CA ILE A 63 0.80 10.66 10.56
C ILE A 63 -0.11 10.26 9.38
N THR A 64 -0.02 10.99 8.28
CA THR A 64 -0.80 10.67 7.09
C THR A 64 -0.27 9.41 6.40
N ALA A 65 -1.15 8.68 5.71
CA ALA A 65 -0.73 7.51 4.94
C ALA A 65 0.25 7.85 3.80
N SER A 66 0.19 9.08 3.28
CA SER A 66 1.10 9.60 2.27
C SER A 66 2.52 9.69 2.83
N GLU A 67 2.69 10.44 3.92
CA GLU A 67 3.98 10.62 4.59
C GLU A 67 4.58 9.29 5.04
N LEU A 68 3.74 8.42 5.59
CA LEU A 68 4.15 7.09 6.02
C LEU A 68 4.67 6.25 4.85
N SER A 69 4.02 6.34 3.69
CA SER A 69 4.46 5.61 2.49
C SER A 69 5.78 6.15 1.96
N THR A 70 5.98 7.47 2.00
CA THR A 70 7.26 8.11 1.64
C THR A 70 8.39 7.65 2.57
N MET A 71 8.17 7.68 3.89
CA MET A 71 9.17 7.25 4.87
C MET A 71 9.52 5.77 4.70
N ILE A 72 8.52 4.89 4.61
CA ILE A 72 8.73 3.44 4.44
C ILE A 72 9.43 3.13 3.11
N SER A 73 9.14 3.88 2.05
CA SER A 73 9.82 3.70 0.76
C SER A 73 11.31 4.01 0.85
N SER A 74 11.68 5.04 1.61
CA SER A 74 13.08 5.35 1.89
C SER A 74 13.74 4.30 2.78
N LEU A 75 13.03 3.81 3.81
CA LEU A 75 13.51 2.72 4.67
C LEU A 75 13.78 1.45 3.86
N TRP A 76 12.84 1.02 3.02
CA TRP A 76 12.98 -0.17 2.19
C TRP A 76 14.18 -0.14 1.24
N LYS A 77 14.54 1.04 0.72
CA LYS A 77 15.72 1.21 -0.15
C LYS A 77 17.03 1.05 0.63
N ASN A 78 17.05 1.47 1.89
CA ASN A 78 18.21 1.43 2.76
C ASN A 78 18.26 0.17 3.65
N GLU A 79 17.21 -0.66 3.61
CA GLU A 79 17.10 -1.87 4.41
C GLU A 79 18.10 -2.93 3.95
N ASN A 80 18.56 -3.76 4.89
CA ASN A 80 19.52 -4.83 4.64
C ASN A 80 19.00 -5.82 3.58
N ASP A 81 19.91 -6.35 2.75
CA ASP A 81 19.56 -7.37 1.75
C ASP A 81 18.97 -8.64 2.39
N GLU A 82 19.40 -9.00 3.60
CA GLU A 82 18.87 -10.14 4.33
C GLU A 82 17.38 -9.97 4.69
N GLU A 83 17.01 -8.80 5.21
CA GLU A 83 15.63 -8.45 5.50
C GLU A 83 14.79 -8.44 4.22
N ARG A 84 15.29 -7.80 3.16
CA ARG A 84 14.61 -7.79 1.86
C ARG A 84 14.36 -9.20 1.32
N LYS A 85 15.33 -10.11 1.50
CA LYS A 85 15.22 -11.52 1.13
C LYS A 85 14.20 -12.26 2.01
N PHE A 86 14.17 -12.00 3.30
CA PHE A 86 13.16 -12.56 4.20
C PHE A 86 11.73 -12.17 3.78
N TRP A 87 11.50 -10.89 3.47
CA TRP A 87 10.20 -10.42 2.96
C TRP A 87 9.88 -10.96 1.57
N GLN A 88 10.89 -11.18 0.73
CA GLN A 88 10.74 -11.85 -0.56
C GLN A 88 10.29 -13.32 -0.40
N GLN A 89 10.90 -14.07 0.51
CA GLN A 89 10.51 -15.45 0.80
C GLN A 89 9.08 -15.52 1.35
N LYS A 90 8.70 -14.61 2.26
CA LYS A 90 7.31 -14.51 2.74
C LYS A 90 6.32 -14.21 1.62
N ALA A 91 6.66 -13.33 0.69
CA ALA A 91 5.81 -13.02 -0.45
C ALA A 91 5.66 -14.20 -1.41
N GLN A 92 6.72 -15.00 -1.61
CA GLN A 92 6.66 -16.23 -2.38
C GLN A 92 5.75 -17.27 -1.71
N GLU A 93 5.81 -17.38 -0.40
CA GLU A 93 4.94 -18.27 0.35
C GLU A 93 3.47 -17.82 0.28
N GLU A 94 3.19 -16.53 0.42
CA GLU A 94 1.86 -15.96 0.24
C GLU A 94 1.30 -16.24 -1.17
N ASP A 95 2.12 -16.06 -2.21
CA ASP A 95 1.73 -16.39 -3.59
C ASP A 95 1.44 -17.89 -3.77
N ARG A 96 2.26 -18.76 -3.17
CA ARG A 96 2.08 -20.22 -3.19
C ARG A 96 0.77 -20.62 -2.51
N LEU A 97 0.53 -20.15 -1.29
CA LEU A 97 -0.68 -20.42 -0.52
C LEU A 97 -1.92 -19.87 -1.23
N HIS A 98 -1.84 -18.68 -1.80
CA HIS A 98 -2.94 -18.08 -2.56
C HIS A 98 -3.27 -18.91 -3.81
N LYS A 99 -2.25 -19.38 -4.53
CA LYS A 99 -2.44 -20.24 -5.71
C LYS A 99 -3.06 -21.59 -5.36
N GLU A 100 -2.71 -22.15 -4.21
CA GLU A 100 -3.28 -23.39 -3.68
C GLU A 100 -4.73 -23.20 -3.21
N LYS A 101 -5.02 -22.10 -2.49
CA LYS A 101 -6.34 -21.74 -1.98
C LYS A 101 -7.33 -21.36 -3.09
N TYR A 102 -6.85 -20.68 -4.13
CA TYR A 102 -7.67 -20.18 -5.24
C TYR A 102 -7.17 -20.73 -6.60
N PRO A 103 -7.36 -22.03 -6.87
CA PRO A 103 -7.02 -22.60 -8.16
C PRO A 103 -7.87 -21.94 -9.25
N GLY A 104 -7.23 -21.35 -10.26
CA GLY A 104 -7.91 -20.61 -11.33
C GLY A 104 -8.04 -19.10 -11.10
N TYR A 105 -7.49 -18.56 -10.00
CA TYR A 105 -7.37 -17.11 -9.84
C TYR A 105 -6.59 -16.47 -11.00
N LYS A 106 -7.15 -15.41 -11.57
CA LYS A 106 -6.50 -14.60 -12.62
C LYS A 106 -6.70 -13.13 -12.33
N TYR A 107 -5.61 -12.38 -12.28
CA TYR A 107 -5.65 -10.94 -12.17
C TYR A 107 -6.22 -10.31 -13.45
N SER A 108 -7.28 -9.54 -13.30
CA SER A 108 -7.90 -8.77 -14.39
C SER A 108 -8.05 -7.31 -13.96
N THR A 109 -7.48 -6.40 -14.74
CA THR A 109 -7.69 -4.97 -14.52
C THR A 109 -9.06 -4.60 -15.10
N LYS A 110 -9.91 -3.97 -14.28
CA LYS A 110 -11.10 -3.32 -14.83
C LYS A 110 -10.60 -2.11 -15.64
N LYS A 111 -10.73 -2.15 -16.97
CA LYS A 111 -10.56 -0.95 -17.79
C LYS A 111 -11.67 0.01 -17.39
N SER A 112 -11.35 1.03 -16.61
CA SER A 112 -12.25 2.16 -16.40
C SER A 112 -12.48 2.79 -17.76
N THR A 113 -13.64 2.55 -18.37
CA THR A 113 -14.11 3.32 -19.52
C THR A 113 -14.05 4.79 -19.16
N GLU A 114 -13.31 5.55 -19.95
CA GLU A 114 -13.06 6.97 -19.76
C GLU A 114 -14.32 7.70 -19.30
N LYS A 115 -14.26 8.35 -18.13
CA LYS A 115 -15.08 9.54 -17.94
C LYS A 115 -14.49 10.60 -18.85
N ALA A 116 -14.97 10.61 -20.08
CA ALA A 116 -14.69 11.66 -21.04
C ALA A 116 -15.26 12.98 -20.52
N LYS A 117 -14.41 13.99 -20.57
CA LYS A 117 -14.67 15.44 -20.54
C LYS A 117 -14.79 16.12 -19.19
#